data_AF-A0A437MY24-F1
#
_entry.id   AF-A0A437MY24-F1
#
_cell.length_a   1.000
_cell.length_b   1.000
_cell.length_c   1.000
_cell.angle_alpha   90.00
_cell.angle_beta   90.00
_cell.angle_gamma   90.00
#
_symmetry.space_group_name_H-M   'P 1'
#
loop_
_entity.id
_entity.type
_entity.pdbx_description
1 polymer ?
#
loop_
_entity_poly.entity_id
_entity_poly.type
_entity_poly.pdbx_seq_one_letter_code
_entity_poly.pdbx_strand_id
1 'polypeptide(L)'
;MTINKDRVLLALKHYVNVDDWDKGRGGLKLKVAEAKETNAYLEQVKFTITTYYQQLQLAGKEVTPQLLKSMFLGEDTDETYTLSKLMDYRYETASAALTWSTLKHYAVTRRYLEKFLVTRMNTTDIRIRDIDYKFIIDFETYLRSHKPADHFQPLKIMV
;
A
#
# COMPACT_ATOMS: atom_id res chain seq x y z
N MET A 1 22.10 0.03 3.98
CA MET A 1 21.79 -0.24 2.56
C MET A 1 22.18 0.97 1.75
N THR A 2 22.81 0.78 0.59
CA THR A 2 23.26 1.88 -0.29
C THR A 2 22.87 1.56 -1.72
N ILE A 3 22.21 2.49 -2.41
CA ILE A 3 21.82 2.39 -3.83
C ILE A 3 22.09 3.75 -4.46
N ASN A 4 22.73 3.77 -5.64
CA ASN A 4 22.98 5.00 -6.40
C ASN A 4 23.61 6.15 -5.58
N LYS A 5 24.58 5.82 -4.72
CA LYS A 5 25.27 6.73 -3.78
C LYS A 5 24.43 7.24 -2.60
N ASP A 6 23.12 6.97 -2.59
CA ASP A 6 22.26 7.24 -1.44
C ASP A 6 22.26 6.07 -0.46
N ARG A 7 22.33 6.39 0.84
CA ARG A 7 22.43 5.40 1.92
C ARG A 7 21.31 5.59 2.92
N VAL A 8 20.73 4.47 3.36
CA VAL A 8 19.79 4.43 4.48
C VAL A 8 20.22 3.40 5.53
N LEU A 9 19.95 3.73 6.79
CA LEU A 9 20.09 2.84 7.93
C LEU A 9 18.76 2.13 8.20
N LEU A 10 18.85 0.82 8.37
CA LEU A 10 17.76 -0.07 8.70
C LEU A 10 18.05 -0.66 10.08
N ALA A 11 17.20 -0.35 11.06
CA ALA A 11 17.28 -0.94 12.39
C ALA A 11 16.52 -2.27 12.37
N LEU A 12 17.22 -3.37 12.65
CA LEU A 12 16.60 -4.67 12.83
C LEU A 12 16.22 -4.83 14.30
N LYS A 13 15.09 -5.46 14.60
CA LYS A 13 14.64 -5.74 15.98
C LYS A 13 15.40 -6.92 16.62
N HIS A 14 16.61 -7.20 16.13
CA HIS A 14 17.49 -8.29 16.58
C HIS A 14 18.76 -7.67 17.17
N TYR A 15 18.96 -7.85 18.47
CA TYR A 15 20.06 -7.24 19.21
C TYR A 15 21.19 -8.25 19.39
N VAL A 16 22.43 -7.76 19.28
CA VAL A 16 23.63 -8.57 19.43
C VAL A 16 24.67 -7.81 20.23
N ASN A 17 25.54 -8.54 20.92
CA ASN A 17 26.69 -7.92 21.56
C ASN A 17 27.67 -7.40 20.50
N VAL A 18 28.14 -6.17 20.67
CA VAL A 18 29.06 -5.50 19.75
C VAL A 18 30.41 -6.24 19.67
N ASP A 19 30.84 -6.84 20.78
CA ASP A 19 32.11 -7.58 20.84
C ASP A 19 32.07 -8.88 20.02
N ASP A 20 30.88 -9.42 19.79
CA ASP A 20 30.65 -10.65 19.05
C ASP A 20 30.43 -10.39 17.55
N TRP A 21 30.34 -9.12 17.15
CA TRP A 21 30.18 -8.71 15.76
C TRP A 21 31.49 -8.80 14.97
N ASP A 22 31.41 -9.37 13.78
CA ASP A 22 32.47 -9.39 12.79
C ASP A 22 32.17 -8.34 11.71
N LYS A 23 32.93 -7.23 11.73
CA LYS A 23 32.77 -6.13 10.76
C LYS A 23 33.07 -6.55 9.32
N GLY A 24 33.97 -7.49 9.11
CA GLY A 24 34.36 -7.95 7.76
C GLY A 24 33.28 -8.81 7.13
N ARG A 25 32.61 -9.64 7.94
CA ARG A 25 31.52 -10.50 7.48
C ARG A 25 30.15 -9.82 7.51
N GLY A 26 30.00 -8.77 8.30
CA GLY A 26 28.71 -8.11 8.53
C GLY A 26 27.72 -9.04 9.24
N GLY A 27 28.19 -9.77 10.25
CA GLY A 27 27.41 -10.73 11.03
C GLY A 27 28.13 -11.14 12.32
N LEU A 28 27.56 -12.09 13.07
CA LEU A 28 28.18 -12.62 14.29
C LEU A 28 29.36 -13.55 13.97
N LYS A 29 30.39 -13.51 14.83
CA LYS A 29 31.54 -14.43 14.80
C LYS A 29 31.06 -15.88 14.94
N LEU A 30 31.56 -16.79 14.09
CA LEU A 30 31.12 -18.20 14.06
C LEU A 30 31.27 -18.97 15.38
N LYS A 31 32.15 -18.51 16.27
CA LYS A 31 32.39 -19.12 17.59
C LYS A 31 31.31 -18.80 18.64
N VAL A 32 30.41 -17.87 18.34
CA VAL A 32 29.32 -17.45 19.24
C VAL A 32 28.15 -18.41 19.07
N ALA A 33 27.56 -18.87 20.18
CA ALA A 33 26.51 -19.89 20.16
C ALA A 33 25.32 -19.51 19.26
N GLU A 34 24.91 -18.24 19.30
CA GLU A 34 23.78 -17.69 18.55
C GLU A 34 24.14 -17.28 17.11
N ALA A 35 25.40 -17.46 16.69
CA ALA A 35 25.87 -17.01 15.39
C ALA A 35 25.13 -17.65 14.22
N LYS A 36 24.78 -18.94 14.35
CA LYS A 36 24.08 -19.67 13.28
C LYS A 36 22.70 -19.05 13.01
N GLU A 37 21.92 -18.85 14.06
CA GLU A 37 20.57 -18.29 13.97
C GLU A 37 20.60 -16.83 13.53
N THR A 38 21.44 -16.02 14.17
CA THR A 38 21.55 -14.59 13.85
C THR A 38 22.03 -14.37 12.42
N ASN A 39 23.04 -15.12 11.96
CA ASN A 39 23.53 -14.97 10.60
C ASN A 39 22.50 -15.46 9.57
N ALA A 40 21.76 -16.54 9.87
CA ALA A 40 20.66 -16.98 9.01
C ALA A 40 19.56 -15.91 8.89
N TYR A 41 19.21 -15.25 10.00
CA TYR A 41 18.28 -14.12 10.00
C TYR A 41 18.81 -12.95 9.14
N LEU A 42 20.08 -12.57 9.30
CA LEU A 42 20.69 -11.51 8.49
C LEU A 42 20.68 -11.85 7.00
N GLU A 43 20.94 -13.10 6.62
CA GLU A 43 20.82 -13.55 5.24
C GLU A 43 19.38 -13.50 4.73
N GLN A 44 18.40 -13.87 5.55
CA GLN A 44 16.99 -13.71 5.19
C GLN A 44 16.62 -12.24 4.95
N VAL A 45 17.08 -11.33 5.81
CA VAL A 45 16.87 -9.88 5.64
C VAL A 45 17.47 -9.39 4.32
N LYS A 46 18.72 -9.78 4.01
CA LYS A 46 19.38 -9.42 2.74
C LYS A 46 18.61 -9.97 1.54
N PHE A 47 18.17 -11.23 1.62
CA PHE A 47 17.38 -11.87 0.58
C PHE A 47 16.08 -11.11 0.32
N THR A 48 15.30 -10.82 1.36
CA THR A 48 14.03 -10.08 1.25
C THR A 48 14.22 -8.71 0.61
N ILE A 49 15.20 -7.92 1.06
CA ILE A 49 15.50 -6.61 0.48
C ILE A 49 15.88 -6.72 -1.00
N THR A 50 16.68 -7.73 -1.35
CA THR A 50 17.08 -8.00 -2.74
C THR A 50 15.89 -8.39 -3.60
N THR A 51 14.95 -9.17 -3.08
CA THR A 51 13.70 -9.51 -3.77
C THR A 51 12.86 -8.26 -4.06
N TYR A 52 12.69 -7.36 -3.09
CA TYR A 52 11.98 -6.10 -3.34
C TYR A 52 12.67 -5.23 -4.39
N TYR A 53 14.00 -5.16 -4.35
CA TYR A 53 14.77 -4.47 -5.38
C TYR A 53 14.47 -5.04 -6.79
N GLN A 54 14.51 -6.36 -6.93
CA GLN A 54 14.22 -7.04 -8.21
C GLN A 54 12.78 -6.78 -8.68
N GLN A 55 11.80 -6.82 -7.77
CA GLN A 55 10.41 -6.52 -8.09
C GLN A 55 10.22 -5.09 -8.63
N LEU A 56 10.86 -4.10 -7.99
CA LEU A 56 10.78 -2.71 -8.44
C LEU A 56 11.45 -2.51 -9.81
N GLN A 57 12.61 -3.17 -10.03
CA GLN A 57 13.29 -3.16 -11.33
C GLN A 57 12.42 -3.75 -12.44
N LEU A 58 11.81 -4.92 -12.20
CA LEU A 58 10.90 -5.56 -13.16
C LEU A 58 9.67 -4.70 -13.45
N ALA A 59 9.19 -3.96 -12.46
CA ALA A 59 8.09 -3.01 -12.61
C ALA A 59 8.48 -1.68 -13.29
N GLY A 60 9.76 -1.49 -13.64
CA GLY A 60 10.26 -0.25 -14.23
C GLY A 60 10.17 0.97 -13.30
N LYS A 61 10.08 0.75 -11.98
CA LYS A 61 10.00 1.82 -10.99
C LYS A 61 11.38 2.28 -10.57
N GLU A 62 11.52 3.58 -10.31
CA GLU A 62 12.74 4.11 -9.70
C GLU A 62 12.98 3.47 -8.33
N VAL A 63 14.19 2.96 -8.12
CA VAL A 63 14.55 2.27 -6.88
C VAL A 63 15.36 3.20 -5.99
N THR A 64 14.77 3.60 -4.87
CA THR A 64 15.44 4.41 -3.84
C THR A 64 15.66 3.59 -2.56
N PRO A 65 16.73 3.85 -1.79
CA PRO A 65 16.94 3.21 -0.49
C PRO A 65 15.76 3.40 0.48
N GLN A 66 15.13 4.57 0.46
CA GLN A 66 13.98 4.91 1.32
C GLN A 66 12.77 4.05 0.98
N LEU A 67 12.48 3.85 -0.31
CA LEU A 67 11.38 2.99 -0.78
C LEU A 67 11.61 1.52 -0.38
N LEU A 68 12.83 1.01 -0.49
CA LEU A 68 13.11 -0.35 -0.03
C LEU A 68 13.02 -0.49 1.48
N LYS A 69 13.44 0.53 2.23
CA LYS A 69 13.28 0.55 3.69
C LYS A 69 11.80 0.56 4.07
N SER A 70 11.00 1.39 3.43
CA SER A 70 9.56 1.48 3.70
C SER A 70 8.87 0.15 3.38
N MET A 71 9.18 -0.46 2.23
CA MET A 71 8.67 -1.78 1.85
C MET A 71 9.08 -2.88 2.83
N PHE A 72 10.34 -2.87 3.30
CA PHE A 72 10.84 -3.87 4.24
C PHE A 72 10.25 -3.73 5.65
N LEU A 73 10.09 -2.49 6.15
CA LEU A 73 9.50 -2.23 7.46
C LEU A 73 7.98 -2.32 7.48
N GLY A 74 7.34 -2.45 6.29
CA GLY A 74 5.90 -2.32 6.14
C GLY A 74 5.38 -0.90 6.36
N GLU A 75 6.29 0.10 6.38
CA GLU A 75 5.95 1.53 6.47
C GLU A 75 5.38 2.04 5.14
N ASP A 76 5.78 1.42 4.02
CA ASP A 76 4.97 1.41 2.82
C ASP A 76 4.06 0.18 2.93
N THR A 77 2.77 0.39 3.19
CA THR A 77 1.72 -0.10 2.28
C THR A 77 0.28 -0.13 2.83
N ASP A 78 -0.02 0.29 4.06
CA ASP A 78 -1.42 0.22 4.51
C ASP A 78 -2.21 1.51 4.38
N GLU A 79 -1.59 2.67 4.61
CA GLU A 79 -2.33 3.92 4.65
C GLU A 79 -2.45 4.62 3.29
N THR A 80 -1.43 4.57 2.44
CA THR A 80 -1.40 5.25 1.12
C THR A 80 -2.18 4.51 0.03
N TYR A 81 -2.60 3.28 0.29
CA TYR A 81 -3.26 2.42 -0.69
C TYR A 81 -4.71 2.09 -0.31
N THR A 82 -5.35 2.92 0.52
CA THR A 82 -6.79 2.78 0.76
C THR A 82 -7.61 3.50 -0.30
N LEU A 83 -8.83 3.03 -0.51
CA LEU A 83 -9.75 3.61 -1.46
C LEU A 83 -10.13 5.05 -1.08
N SER A 84 -10.25 5.34 0.23
CA SER A 84 -10.51 6.70 0.70
C SER A 84 -9.39 7.67 0.34
N LYS A 85 -8.13 7.34 0.63
CA LYS A 85 -6.99 8.21 0.28
C LYS A 85 -6.84 8.39 -1.23
N LEU A 86 -7.11 7.35 -2.02
CA LEU A 86 -7.11 7.46 -3.48
C LEU A 86 -8.17 8.45 -3.98
N MET A 87 -9.37 8.42 -3.41
CA MET A 87 -10.44 9.36 -3.73
C MET A 87 -10.08 10.79 -3.32
N ASP A 88 -9.47 10.99 -2.15
CA ASP A 88 -9.02 12.30 -1.68
C ASP A 88 -7.97 12.89 -2.63
N TYR A 89 -6.92 12.11 -2.95
CA TYR A 89 -5.89 12.53 -3.90
C TYR A 89 -6.47 12.86 -5.28
N ARG A 90 -7.41 12.04 -5.77
CA ARG A 90 -8.05 12.28 -7.06
C ARG A 90 -8.91 13.54 -7.03
N TYR A 91 -9.62 13.80 -5.94
CA TYR A 91 -10.43 14.99 -5.74
C TYR A 91 -9.56 16.25 -5.70
N GLU A 92 -8.49 16.25 -4.91
CA GLU A 92 -7.53 17.36 -4.83
C GLU A 92 -6.91 17.66 -6.20
N THR A 93 -6.41 16.63 -6.89
CA THR A 93 -5.80 16.79 -8.23
C THR A 93 -6.82 17.21 -9.28
N ALA A 94 -8.05 16.70 -9.20
CA ALA A 94 -9.13 17.05 -10.12
C ALA A 94 -9.67 18.47 -9.91
N SER A 95 -9.65 18.97 -8.67
CA SER A 95 -10.23 20.26 -8.31
C SER A 95 -9.59 21.43 -9.06
N ALA A 96 -8.32 21.30 -9.45
CA ALA A 96 -7.59 22.29 -10.22
C ALA A 96 -7.92 22.28 -11.73
N ALA A 97 -8.51 21.19 -12.26
CA ALA A 97 -8.63 20.95 -13.71
C ALA A 97 -10.05 20.62 -14.20
N LEU A 98 -10.99 20.28 -13.30
CA LEU A 98 -12.34 19.84 -13.67
C LEU A 98 -13.41 20.87 -13.33
N THR A 99 -14.50 20.85 -14.11
CA THR A 99 -15.68 21.66 -13.82
C THR A 99 -16.37 21.21 -12.54
N TRP A 100 -17.06 22.13 -11.87
CA TRP A 100 -17.84 21.85 -10.65
C TRP A 100 -18.86 20.72 -10.84
N SER A 101 -19.47 20.62 -12.03
CA SER A 101 -20.39 19.54 -12.39
C SER A 101 -19.73 18.16 -12.24
N THR A 102 -18.51 18.01 -12.75
CA THR A 102 -17.74 16.76 -12.65
C THR A 102 -17.33 16.46 -11.21
N LEU A 103 -16.89 17.44 -10.45
CA LEU A 103 -16.53 17.28 -9.03
C LEU A 103 -17.73 16.83 -8.18
N LYS A 104 -18.94 17.30 -8.50
CA LYS A 104 -20.17 16.85 -7.85
C LYS A 104 -20.42 15.36 -8.07
N HIS A 105 -20.17 14.83 -9.27
CA HIS A 105 -20.29 13.39 -9.52
C HIS A 105 -19.29 12.58 -8.69
N TYR A 106 -18.04 13.04 -8.54
CA TYR A 106 -17.06 12.40 -7.67
C TYR A 106 -17.51 12.35 -6.21
N ALA A 107 -18.03 13.46 -5.68
CA ALA A 107 -18.53 13.54 -4.31
C ALA A 107 -19.73 12.60 -4.08
N VAL A 108 -20.64 12.50 -5.06
CA VAL A 108 -21.79 11.59 -5.00
C VAL A 108 -21.33 10.13 -4.98
N THR A 109 -20.40 9.75 -5.87
CA THR A 109 -19.86 8.38 -5.91
C THR A 109 -19.16 8.02 -4.60
N ARG A 110 -18.33 8.91 -4.06
CA ARG A 110 -17.67 8.73 -2.75
C ARG A 110 -18.68 8.42 -1.65
N ARG A 111 -19.74 9.22 -1.55
CA ARG A 111 -20.79 9.02 -0.54
C ARG A 111 -21.46 7.66 -0.65
N TYR A 112 -21.74 7.17 -1.86
CA TYR A 112 -22.33 5.85 -2.05
C TYR A 112 -21.36 4.73 -1.70
N LEU A 113 -20.08 4.90 -2.01
CA LEU A 113 -19.03 3.95 -1.69
C LEU A 113 -18.83 3.82 -0.18
N GLU A 114 -18.75 4.93 0.56
CA GLU A 114 -18.66 4.93 2.02
C GLU A 114 -19.87 4.22 2.67
N LYS A 115 -21.08 4.49 2.17
CA LYS A 115 -22.29 3.79 2.64
C LYS A 115 -22.26 2.30 2.31
N PHE A 116 -21.78 1.91 1.14
CA PHE A 116 -21.65 0.51 0.76
C PHE A 116 -20.67 -0.22 1.70
N LEU A 117 -19.49 0.35 1.94
CA LEU A 117 -18.48 -0.23 2.83
C LEU A 117 -19.05 -0.48 4.24
N VAL A 118 -19.75 0.51 4.81
CA VAL A 118 -20.35 0.37 6.15
C VAL A 118 -21.48 -0.65 6.16
N THR A 119 -22.39 -0.61 5.18
CA THR A 119 -23.62 -1.43 5.20
C THR A 119 -23.43 -2.87 4.72
N ARG A 120 -22.48 -3.11 3.81
CA ARG A 120 -22.27 -4.44 3.19
C ARG A 120 -20.98 -5.11 3.62
N MET A 121 -19.96 -4.34 3.99
CA MET A 121 -18.63 -4.88 4.35
C MET A 121 -18.25 -4.63 5.82
N ASN A 122 -19.08 -3.91 6.58
CA ASN A 122 -18.83 -3.57 7.99
C ASN A 122 -17.44 -2.93 8.22
N THR A 123 -17.02 -2.08 7.29
CA THR A 123 -15.76 -1.33 7.35
C THR A 123 -16.00 0.10 6.88
N THR A 124 -15.13 1.02 7.28
CA THR A 124 -15.13 2.41 6.80
C THR A 124 -14.16 2.65 5.64
N ASP A 125 -13.28 1.69 5.35
CA ASP A 125 -12.30 1.78 4.28
C ASP A 125 -11.88 0.38 3.76
N ILE A 126 -11.24 0.34 2.60
CA ILE A 126 -10.74 -0.89 1.97
C ILE A 126 -9.41 -0.61 1.27
N ARG A 127 -8.50 -1.59 1.23
CA ARG A 127 -7.26 -1.47 0.45
C ARG A 127 -7.57 -1.61 -1.03
N ILE A 128 -6.85 -0.87 -1.88
CA ILE A 128 -6.96 -0.95 -3.33
C ILE A 128 -6.72 -2.37 -3.85
N ARG A 129 -5.84 -3.14 -3.21
CA ARG A 129 -5.56 -4.53 -3.60
C ARG A 129 -6.72 -5.49 -3.30
N ASP A 130 -7.59 -5.13 -2.36
CA ASP A 130 -8.74 -5.94 -1.96
C ASP A 130 -9.98 -5.58 -2.81
N ILE A 131 -9.84 -4.63 -3.75
CA ILE A 131 -10.88 -4.31 -4.75
C ILE A 131 -10.78 -5.34 -5.88
N ASP A 132 -11.53 -6.43 -5.73
CA ASP A 132 -11.61 -7.50 -6.71
C ASP A 132 -12.88 -7.40 -7.59
N TYR A 133 -13.04 -8.34 -8.53
CA TYR A 133 -14.22 -8.37 -9.39
C TYR A 133 -15.53 -8.51 -8.59
N LYS A 134 -15.49 -9.26 -7.48
CA LYS A 134 -16.66 -9.43 -6.62
C LYS A 134 -17.08 -8.11 -5.97
N PHE A 135 -16.12 -7.35 -5.45
CA PHE A 135 -16.37 -6.01 -4.91
C PHE A 135 -17.08 -5.12 -5.94
N ILE A 136 -16.61 -5.12 -7.19
CA ILE A 136 -17.18 -4.29 -8.27
C ILE A 136 -18.64 -4.66 -8.52
N ILE A 137 -18.95 -5.96 -8.64
CA ILE A 137 -20.31 -6.46 -8.89
C ILE A 137 -21.24 -6.20 -7.69
N ASP A 138 -20.75 -6.42 -6.47
CA ASP A 138 -21.52 -6.18 -5.25
C ASP A 138 -21.83 -4.68 -5.09
N PHE A 139 -20.87 -3.81 -5.40
CA PHE A 139 -21.08 -2.36 -5.40
C PHE A 139 -22.05 -1.92 -6.50
N GLU A 140 -21.94 -2.45 -7.72
CA GLU A 140 -22.90 -2.17 -8.80
C GLU A 140 -24.32 -2.57 -8.40
N THR A 141 -24.47 -3.77 -7.83
CA THR A 141 -25.75 -4.28 -7.34
C THR A 141 -26.32 -3.41 -6.21
N TYR A 142 -25.46 -2.94 -5.32
CA TYR A 142 -25.83 -1.97 -4.28
C TYR A 142 -26.36 -0.67 -4.89
N LEU A 143 -25.68 -0.10 -5.89
CA LEU A 143 -26.13 1.12 -6.56
C LEU A 143 -27.48 0.95 -7.25
N ARG A 144 -27.71 -0.19 -7.92
CA ARG A 144 -28.98 -0.50 -8.61
C ARG A 144 -30.15 -0.71 -7.65
N SER A 145 -29.89 -1.26 -6.46
CA SER A 145 -30.89 -1.49 -5.42
C SER A 145 -31.15 -0.25 -4.55
N HIS A 146 -30.26 0.75 -4.61
CA HIS A 146 -30.43 2.00 -3.88
C HIS A 146 -31.53 2.86 -4.52
N LYS A 147 -32.68 2.98 -3.85
CA LYS A 147 -33.70 3.96 -4.21
C LYS A 147 -33.35 5.29 -3.56
N PRO A 148 -33.03 6.36 -4.32
CA PRO A 148 -32.87 7.68 -3.72
C PRO A 148 -34.18 8.10 -3.06
N ALA A 149 -34.09 8.66 -1.84
CA ALA A 149 -35.25 9.17 -1.11
C ALA A 149 -35.94 10.33 -1.85
N ASP A 150 -35.22 11.00 -2.75
CA ASP A 150 -35.76 12.01 -3.65
C ASP A 150 -35.95 11.44 -5.07
N HIS A 151 -37.20 11.36 -5.47
CA HIS A 151 -37.65 11.06 -6.83
C HIS A 151 -37.01 12.00 -7.86
N PHE A 152 -35.94 11.57 -8.54
CA PHE A 152 -35.71 11.93 -9.95
C PHE A 152 -35.10 10.72 -10.69
N GLN A 153 -35.62 10.51 -11.89
CA GLN A 153 -35.70 9.29 -12.71
C GLN A 153 -34.40 8.46 -12.88
N PRO A 154 -34.51 7.15 -13.17
CA PRO A 154 -33.38 6.29 -13.48
C PRO A 154 -32.66 6.74 -14.76
N LEU A 155 -31.32 6.70 -14.75
CA LEU A 155 -30.46 6.88 -15.92
C LEU A 155 -30.85 5.90 -17.03
N LYS A 156 -31.43 6.42 -18.12
CA LYS A 156 -31.56 5.70 -19.39
C LYS A 156 -30.17 5.59 -20.01
N ILE A 157 -29.63 4.37 -20.05
CA ILE A 157 -28.53 4.04 -20.97
C ILE A 157 -29.21 3.73 -22.31
N MET A 158 -29.04 4.60 -23.29
CA MET A 158 -29.37 4.31 -24.69
C MET A 158 -28.27 3.41 -25.25
N VAL A 159 -28.67 2.21 -25.70
CA VAL A 159 -27.91 1.38 -26.64
C VAL A 159 -28.05 1.99 -28.03
#